data_AF-A0A2S8GUL5-F1
#
_entry.id   AF-A0A2S8GUL5-F1
#
_cell.length_a   1.000
_cell.length_b   1.000
_cell.length_c   1.000
_cell.angle_alpha   90.00
_cell.angle_beta   90.00
_cell.angle_gamma   90.00
#
_symmetry.space_group_name_H-M   'P 1'
#
loop_
_entity.id
_entity.type
_entity.pdbx_description
1 polymer ?
#
loop_
_entity_poly.entity_id
_entity_poly.type
_entity_poly.pdbx_seq_one_letter_code
_entity_poly.pdbx_strand_id
1 'polypeptide(L)'
;MTKRTAQIRRLFAQLRETLHASNPAPEPSDATLEARWLGCVLVWPELWSEGKLPLDAFQHPAHRLLFEAMMTVKQSGAECNDVPKLKAQLSQRGVGQQQVGLLLQEVMAAGGDFPQFDYYVELLRQRLAEREQAEQQVGGSGEIVRLEVGGGSPFQEFTTEELLAEQQ
;
A
#
# COMPACT_ATOMS: atom_id res chain seq x y z
N MET A 1 25.23 1.81 3.67
CA MET A 1 25.10 2.76 2.55
C MET A 1 26.44 2.98 1.87
N THR A 2 26.62 2.47 0.66
CA THR A 2 27.79 2.76 -0.17
C THR A 2 27.66 4.20 -0.71
N LYS A 3 28.73 4.99 -0.61
CA LYS A 3 28.79 6.41 -1.05
C LYS A 3 28.26 6.63 -2.48
N ARG A 4 28.33 5.59 -3.31
CA ARG A 4 27.88 5.55 -4.72
C ARG A 4 26.37 5.74 -4.87
N THR A 5 25.57 5.13 -3.99
CA THR A 5 24.09 5.16 -4.05
C THR A 5 23.55 6.56 -3.73
N ALA A 6 24.12 7.21 -2.72
CA ALA A 6 23.78 8.59 -2.35
C ALA A 6 24.19 9.61 -3.44
N GLN A 7 25.31 9.37 -4.13
CA GLN A 7 25.80 10.23 -5.20
C GLN A 7 24.90 10.15 -6.44
N ILE A 8 24.42 8.95 -6.80
CA ILE A 8 23.47 8.75 -7.89
C ILE A 8 22.14 9.47 -7.58
N ARG A 9 21.60 9.34 -6.36
CA ARG A 9 20.38 10.06 -5.96
C ARG A 9 20.51 11.58 -6.08
N ARG A 10 21.63 12.16 -5.64
CA ARG A 10 21.88 13.61 -5.76
C ARG A 10 21.94 14.10 -7.21
N LEU A 11 22.64 13.36 -8.08
CA LEU A 11 22.76 13.74 -9.50
C LEU A 11 21.41 13.74 -10.22
N PHE A 12 20.56 12.74 -9.93
CA PHE A 12 19.23 12.65 -10.52
C PHE A 12 18.25 13.68 -9.94
N ALA A 13 18.31 13.99 -8.64
CA ALA A 13 17.52 15.07 -8.05
C ALA A 13 17.83 16.43 -8.70
N GLN A 14 19.11 16.73 -8.94
CA GLN A 14 19.52 17.95 -9.65
C GLN A 14 19.06 17.97 -11.12
N LEU A 15 19.17 16.84 -11.83
CA LEU A 15 18.65 16.72 -13.20
C LEU A 15 17.12 16.92 -13.26
N ARG A 16 16.40 16.44 -12.25
CA ARG A 16 14.94 16.56 -12.15
C ARG A 16 14.50 18.01 -11.92
N GLU A 17 15.17 18.74 -11.02
CA GLU A 17 14.93 20.18 -10.83
C GLU A 17 15.09 20.97 -12.13
N THR A 18 16.08 20.59 -12.96
CA THR A 18 16.27 21.24 -14.27
C THR A 18 15.26 20.81 -15.34
N LEU A 19 14.65 19.63 -15.24
CA LEU A 19 13.74 19.08 -16.25
C LEU A 19 12.24 19.37 -15.97
N HIS A 20 11.83 19.47 -14.70
CA HIS A 20 10.42 19.68 -14.32
C HIS A 20 9.95 21.14 -14.34
N ALA A 21 10.78 22.08 -14.80
CA ALA A 21 10.32 23.46 -15.07
C ALA A 21 9.25 23.53 -16.19
N SER A 22 9.00 22.43 -16.91
CA SER A 22 7.99 22.36 -17.95
C SER A 22 7.04 21.18 -17.71
N ASN A 23 5.82 21.50 -17.29
CA ASN A 23 4.62 20.65 -17.26
C ASN A 23 4.54 19.62 -16.11
N PRO A 24 3.57 19.75 -15.16
CA PRO A 24 3.34 18.71 -14.16
C PRO A 24 2.73 17.48 -14.87
N ALA A 25 3.46 16.36 -14.85
CA ALA A 25 2.90 15.07 -15.25
C ALA A 25 1.71 14.74 -14.34
N PRO A 26 0.67 14.05 -14.83
CA PRO A 26 -0.44 13.61 -14.00
C PRO A 26 0.08 12.75 -12.84
N GLU A 27 -0.44 13.02 -11.63
CA GLU A 27 -0.21 12.23 -10.43
C GLU A 27 -0.39 10.73 -10.74
N PRO A 28 0.58 9.86 -10.40
CA PRO A 28 0.44 8.43 -10.64
C PRO A 28 -0.72 7.85 -9.80
N SER A 29 -1.51 6.97 -10.39
CA SER A 29 -2.55 6.24 -9.65
C SER A 29 -1.96 5.41 -8.51
N ASP A 30 -2.77 5.11 -7.48
CA ASP A 30 -2.36 4.32 -6.31
C ASP A 30 -1.70 2.99 -6.71
N ALA A 31 -2.36 2.23 -7.58
CA ALA A 31 -1.82 0.96 -8.07
C ALA A 31 -0.47 1.14 -8.80
N THR A 32 -0.30 2.20 -9.59
CA THR A 32 0.97 2.47 -10.28
C THR A 32 2.08 2.80 -9.30
N LEU A 33 1.77 3.60 -8.28
CA LEU A 33 2.72 4.02 -7.26
C LEU A 33 3.18 2.84 -6.40
N GLU A 34 2.24 2.00 -5.96
CA GLU A 34 2.51 0.76 -5.24
C GLU A 34 3.38 -0.20 -6.06
N ALA A 35 3.04 -0.42 -7.34
CA ALA A 35 3.80 -1.28 -8.24
C ALA A 35 5.23 -0.76 -8.46
N ARG A 36 5.42 0.56 -8.61
CA ARG A 36 6.74 1.18 -8.71
C ARG A 36 7.57 0.98 -7.45
N TRP A 37 6.99 1.17 -6.28
CA TRP A 37 7.67 0.93 -5.01
C TRP A 37 8.08 -0.53 -4.86
N LEU A 38 7.15 -1.48 -5.12
CA LEU A 38 7.41 -2.91 -5.05
C LEU A 38 8.49 -3.33 -6.06
N GLY A 39 8.44 -2.80 -7.27
CA GLY A 39 9.45 -3.01 -8.30
C GLY A 39 10.83 -2.54 -7.86
N CYS A 40 10.96 -1.34 -7.29
CA CYS A 40 12.22 -0.86 -6.73
C CYS A 40 12.78 -1.83 -5.68
N VAL A 41 11.95 -2.31 -4.77
CA VAL A 41 12.40 -3.16 -3.66
C VAL A 41 12.71 -4.59 -4.10
N LEU A 42 12.04 -5.10 -5.13
CA LEU A 42 12.38 -6.39 -5.74
C LEU A 42 13.71 -6.34 -6.51
N VAL A 43 13.99 -5.23 -7.19
CA VAL A 43 15.25 -5.04 -7.93
C VAL A 43 16.40 -4.69 -6.98
N TRP A 44 16.15 -3.86 -5.96
CA TRP A 44 17.12 -3.43 -4.95
C TRP A 44 16.61 -3.74 -3.53
N PRO A 45 16.83 -4.96 -3.02
CA PRO A 45 16.35 -5.42 -1.70
C PRO A 45 16.83 -4.58 -0.51
N GLU A 46 17.91 -3.84 -0.69
CA GLU A 46 18.48 -2.88 0.27
C GLU A 46 17.49 -1.77 0.63
N LEU A 47 16.64 -1.38 -0.32
CA LEU A 47 15.63 -0.33 -0.16
C LEU A 47 14.51 -0.71 0.81
N TRP A 48 14.32 -2.02 1.07
CA TRP A 48 13.33 -2.53 2.01
C TRP A 48 13.38 -1.83 3.37
N SER A 49 14.59 -1.58 3.88
CA SER A 49 14.80 -0.96 5.19
C SER A 49 14.75 0.58 5.14
N GLU A 50 15.13 1.18 4.00
CA GLU A 50 15.20 2.64 3.85
C GLU A 50 13.81 3.26 3.70
N GLY A 51 12.93 2.60 2.94
CA GLY A 51 11.59 3.09 2.64
C GLY A 51 10.48 2.25 3.27
N LYS A 52 10.68 1.72 4.48
CA LYS A 52 9.72 0.80 5.10
C LYS A 52 8.32 1.44 5.17
N LEU A 53 7.34 0.71 4.63
CA LEU A 53 5.92 1.04 4.66
C LEU A 53 5.14 -0.01 5.47
N PRO A 54 4.06 0.37 6.16
CA PRO A 54 3.13 -0.59 6.74
C PRO A 54 2.32 -1.27 5.64
N LEU A 55 1.72 -2.41 5.97
CA LEU A 55 0.89 -3.18 5.04
C LEU A 55 -0.30 -2.36 4.49
N ASP A 56 -0.86 -1.47 5.32
CA ASP A 56 -2.02 -0.66 4.97
C ASP A 56 -1.72 0.49 4.00
N ALA A 57 -0.43 0.70 3.66
CA ALA A 57 -0.04 1.57 2.56
C ALA A 57 -0.35 0.97 1.18
N PHE A 58 -0.63 -0.34 1.09
CA PHE A 58 -0.97 -1.03 -0.15
C PHE A 58 -2.48 -1.31 -0.21
N GLN A 59 -3.16 -0.58 -1.09
CA GLN A 59 -4.59 -0.69 -1.32
C GLN A 59 -4.92 -1.73 -2.37
N HIS A 60 -4.08 -1.88 -3.40
CA HIS A 60 -4.35 -2.84 -4.45
C HIS A 60 -4.20 -4.28 -3.91
N PRO A 61 -5.25 -5.14 -3.97
CA PRO A 61 -5.24 -6.44 -3.30
C PRO A 61 -4.07 -7.34 -3.71
N ALA A 62 -3.70 -7.33 -5.00
CA ALA A 62 -2.59 -8.13 -5.51
C ALA A 62 -1.23 -7.63 -5.00
N HIS A 63 -1.05 -6.31 -4.88
CA HIS A 63 0.18 -5.71 -4.35
C HIS A 63 0.31 -5.96 -2.86
N ARG A 64 -0.80 -5.86 -2.12
CA ARG A 64 -0.86 -6.21 -0.70
C ARG A 64 -0.45 -7.67 -0.48
N LEU A 65 -1.01 -8.61 -1.25
CA LEU A 65 -0.63 -10.03 -1.19
C LEU A 65 0.87 -10.26 -1.47
N LEU A 66 1.41 -9.58 -2.49
CA LEU A 66 2.84 -9.66 -2.81
C LEU A 66 3.70 -9.10 -1.67
N PHE A 67 3.34 -7.95 -1.12
CA PHE A 67 4.07 -7.34 0.00
C PHE A 67 4.05 -8.24 1.24
N GLU A 68 2.92 -8.84 1.57
CA GLU A 68 2.83 -9.82 2.66
C GLU A 68 3.74 -11.04 2.42
N ALA A 69 3.77 -11.57 1.20
CA ALA A 69 4.67 -12.65 0.84
C ALA A 69 6.14 -12.23 1.02
N MET A 70 6.51 -11.02 0.58
CA MET A 70 7.86 -10.46 0.78
C MET A 70 8.21 -10.32 2.26
N MET A 71 7.27 -9.87 3.10
CA MET A 71 7.46 -9.81 4.55
C MET A 71 7.72 -11.20 5.14
N THR A 72 6.93 -12.22 4.78
CA THR A 72 7.11 -13.59 5.27
C THR A 72 8.47 -14.16 4.84
N VAL A 73 8.89 -13.90 3.59
CA VAL A 73 10.21 -14.33 3.10
C VAL A 73 11.33 -13.65 3.91
N LYS A 74 11.24 -12.34 4.18
CA LYS A 74 12.20 -11.64 5.05
C LYS A 74 12.25 -12.19 6.47
N GLN A 75 11.09 -12.50 7.05
CA GLN A 75 11.00 -13.09 8.39
C GLN A 75 11.65 -14.49 8.45
N SER A 76 11.67 -15.23 7.33
CA SER A 76 12.38 -16.52 7.22
C SER A 76 13.90 -16.38 7.08
N GLY A 77 14.45 -15.16 7.10
CA GLY A 77 15.88 -14.88 6.95
C GLY A 77 16.38 -14.80 5.52
N ALA A 78 15.48 -14.85 4.52
CA ALA A 78 15.82 -14.70 3.11
C ALA A 78 15.65 -13.26 2.62
N GLU A 79 16.18 -12.95 1.44
CA GLU A 79 15.96 -11.64 0.82
C GLU A 79 14.53 -11.53 0.27
N CYS A 80 13.96 -10.31 0.29
CA CYS A 80 12.58 -10.08 -0.14
C CYS A 80 12.34 -10.32 -1.63
N ASN A 81 13.41 -10.45 -2.43
CA ASN A 81 13.35 -10.72 -3.87
C ASN A 81 13.66 -12.19 -4.22
N ASP A 82 13.69 -13.10 -3.24
CA ASP A 82 13.83 -14.54 -3.51
C ASP A 82 12.56 -15.05 -4.23
N VAL A 83 12.59 -14.99 -5.58
CA VAL A 83 11.46 -15.31 -6.44
C VAL A 83 10.91 -16.73 -6.22
N PRO A 84 11.75 -17.79 -6.10
CA PRO A 84 11.27 -19.12 -5.73
C PRO A 84 10.47 -19.14 -4.42
N LYS A 85 10.97 -18.49 -3.36
CA LYS A 85 10.26 -18.44 -2.08
C LYS A 85 9.00 -17.59 -2.15
N LEU A 86 9.01 -16.45 -2.86
CA LEU A 86 7.84 -15.63 -3.10
C LEU A 86 6.74 -16.43 -3.81
N LYS A 87 7.10 -17.17 -4.86
CA LYS A 87 6.16 -18.04 -5.58
C LYS A 87 5.57 -19.11 -4.66
N ALA A 88 6.40 -19.75 -3.83
CA ALA A 88 5.92 -20.73 -2.86
C ALA A 88 4.93 -20.10 -1.86
N GLN A 89 5.23 -18.92 -1.32
CA GLN A 89 4.36 -18.20 -0.38
C GLN A 89 3.03 -17.80 -1.02
N LEU A 90 3.05 -17.26 -2.24
CA LEU A 90 1.83 -16.88 -2.95
C LEU A 90 0.99 -18.10 -3.34
N SER A 91 1.61 -19.21 -3.74
CA SER A 91 0.89 -20.46 -4.01
C SER A 91 0.27 -21.08 -2.76
N GLN A 92 0.93 -21.01 -1.59
CA GLN A 92 0.34 -21.46 -0.32
C GLN A 92 -0.91 -20.66 0.05
N ARG A 93 -1.02 -19.41 -0.43
CA ARG A 93 -2.18 -18.53 -0.24
C ARG A 93 -3.25 -18.70 -1.32
N GLY A 94 -3.13 -19.71 -2.18
CA GLY A 94 -4.11 -20.03 -3.22
C GLY A 94 -3.94 -19.25 -4.53
N VAL A 95 -2.88 -18.46 -4.70
CA VAL A 95 -2.62 -17.74 -5.95
C VAL A 95 -2.04 -18.70 -6.98
N GLY A 96 -2.70 -18.82 -8.14
CA GLY A 96 -2.26 -19.71 -9.21
C GLY A 96 -0.88 -19.30 -9.77
N GLN A 97 -0.05 -20.27 -10.14
CA GLN A 97 1.32 -20.02 -10.65
C GLN A 97 1.37 -19.03 -11.82
N GLN A 98 0.38 -19.08 -12.72
CA GLN A 98 0.26 -18.13 -13.83
C GLN A 98 -0.03 -16.71 -13.35
N GLN A 99 -0.91 -16.54 -12.36
CA GLN A 99 -1.25 -15.24 -11.78
C GLN A 99 -0.06 -14.63 -11.04
N VAL A 100 0.72 -15.46 -10.31
CA VAL A 100 1.97 -15.00 -9.68
C VAL A 100 2.97 -14.51 -10.72
N GLY A 101 3.10 -15.23 -11.84
CA GLY A 101 3.96 -14.82 -12.96
C GLY A 101 3.55 -13.46 -13.52
N LEU A 102 2.26 -13.27 -13.79
CA LEU A 102 1.71 -12.02 -14.32
C LEU A 102 1.91 -10.86 -13.33
N LEU A 103 1.64 -11.07 -12.04
CA LEU A 103 1.81 -10.05 -11.00
C LEU A 103 3.26 -9.61 -10.87
N LEU A 104 4.20 -10.56 -10.83
CA LEU A 104 5.62 -10.22 -10.77
C LEU A 104 6.07 -9.51 -12.06
N GLN A 105 5.57 -9.92 -13.22
CA GLN A 105 5.86 -9.24 -14.48
C GLN A 105 5.32 -7.82 -14.49
N GLU A 106 4.08 -7.61 -14.05
CA GLU A 106 3.45 -6.30 -13.95
C GLU A 106 4.26 -5.37 -13.04
N VAL A 107 4.59 -5.82 -11.83
CA VAL A 107 5.35 -5.01 -10.86
C VAL A 107 6.75 -4.70 -11.37
N MET A 108 7.42 -5.67 -12.00
CA MET A 108 8.76 -5.47 -12.58
C MET A 108 8.71 -4.57 -13.81
N ALA A 109 7.67 -4.66 -14.63
CA ALA A 109 7.46 -3.81 -15.80
C ALA A 109 7.03 -2.38 -15.43
N ALA A 110 6.24 -2.25 -14.37
CA ALA A 110 5.88 -0.97 -13.78
C ALA A 110 7.11 -0.20 -13.31
N GLY A 111 8.17 -0.94 -12.92
CA GLY A 111 9.55 -0.47 -12.85
C GLY A 111 9.70 0.88 -12.15
N GLY A 112 10.06 0.87 -10.87
CA GLY A 112 10.33 2.12 -10.17
C GLY A 112 11.71 2.69 -10.54
N ASP A 113 11.76 3.98 -10.84
CA ASP A 113 13.02 4.69 -11.04
C ASP A 113 13.71 4.82 -9.67
N PHE A 114 14.84 4.14 -9.47
CA PHE A 114 15.57 4.11 -8.19
C PHE A 114 15.78 5.51 -7.55
N PRO A 115 16.13 6.57 -8.32
CA PRO A 115 16.24 7.93 -7.80
C PRO A 115 14.93 8.53 -7.28
N GLN A 116 13.78 8.04 -7.72
CA GLN A 116 12.46 8.48 -7.28
C GLN A 116 11.90 7.62 -6.14
N PHE A 117 12.67 6.65 -5.64
CA PHE A 117 12.19 5.76 -4.58
C PHE A 117 11.68 6.53 -3.34
N ASP A 118 12.45 7.53 -2.89
CA ASP A 118 12.08 8.36 -1.74
C ASP A 118 10.76 9.12 -2.01
N TYR A 119 10.58 9.63 -3.23
CA TYR A 119 9.34 10.26 -3.68
C TYR A 119 8.15 9.29 -3.65
N TYR A 120 8.34 8.02 -4.05
CA TYR A 120 7.27 7.02 -3.98
C TYR A 120 6.88 6.69 -2.54
N VAL A 121 7.86 6.60 -1.64
CA VAL A 121 7.64 6.38 -0.20
C VAL A 121 6.84 7.53 0.41
N GLU A 122 7.22 8.77 0.10
CA GLU A 122 6.56 9.97 0.61
C GLU A 122 5.09 10.03 0.19
N LEU A 123 4.80 9.83 -1.10
CA LEU A 123 3.42 9.83 -1.60
C LEU A 123 2.57 8.71 -0.98
N LEU A 124 3.11 7.48 -0.85
CA LEU A 124 2.37 6.38 -0.22
C LEU A 124 2.08 6.65 1.26
N ARG A 125 3.01 7.29 1.99
CA ARG A 125 2.79 7.71 3.38
C ARG A 125 1.78 8.83 3.50
N GLN A 126 1.84 9.81 2.60
CA GLN A 126 0.89 10.92 2.57
C GLN A 126 -0.53 10.39 2.35
N ARG A 127 -0.73 9.51 1.35
CA ARG A 127 -2.04 8.91 1.07
C ARG A 127 -2.56 8.07 2.23
N LEU A 128 -1.68 7.33 2.90
CA LEU A 128 -2.04 6.59 4.11
C LEU A 128 -2.52 7.54 5.22
N ALA A 129 -1.78 8.61 5.49
CA ALA A 129 -2.14 9.59 6.52
C ALA A 129 -3.44 10.34 6.19
N GLU A 130 -3.66 10.71 4.92
CA GLU A 130 -4.90 11.32 4.46
C GLU A 130 -6.11 10.39 4.69
N ARG A 131 -5.94 9.09 4.45
CA ARG A 131 -6.99 8.10 4.72
C ARG A 131 -7.26 7.93 6.20
N GLU A 132 -6.21 7.79 7.02
CA GLU A 132 -6.36 7.68 8.48
C GLU A 132 -7.06 8.92 9.07
N GLN A 133 -6.77 10.12 8.53
CA GLN A 133 -7.46 11.35 8.91
C GLN A 133 -8.92 11.36 8.47
N ALA A 134 -9.23 10.91 7.25
CA ALA A 134 -10.61 10.79 6.76
C ALA A 134 -11.42 9.80 7.62
N GLU A 135 -10.84 8.65 7.96
CA GLU A 135 -11.46 7.65 8.84
C GLU A 135 -11.69 8.20 10.25
N GLN A 136 -10.75 8.99 10.79
CA GLN A 136 -10.91 9.65 12.09
C GLN A 136 -11.96 10.76 12.07
N GLN A 137 -12.13 11.48 10.96
CA GLN A 137 -13.20 12.48 10.81
C GLN A 137 -14.58 11.82 10.72
N VAL A 138 -14.67 10.66 10.07
CA VAL A 138 -15.91 9.87 10.01
C VAL A 138 -16.21 9.21 11.37
N GLY A 139 -15.18 8.71 12.08
CA GLY A 139 -15.31 8.12 13.42
C GLY A 139 -15.46 9.13 14.57
N GLY A 140 -15.03 10.37 14.37
CA GLY A 140 -15.20 11.50 15.31
C GLY A 140 -16.53 12.23 15.16
N SER A 141 -17.26 11.98 14.06
CA SER A 141 -18.64 12.40 13.83
C SER A 141 -19.63 11.30 14.23
N GLY A 142 -19.40 10.65 15.38
CA GLY A 142 -20.40 9.83 16.05
C GLY A 142 -21.59 10.63 16.61
N GLU A 143 -21.81 11.87 16.14
CA GLU A 143 -23.13 12.48 16.23
C GLU A 143 -23.98 11.88 15.12
N ILE A 144 -24.77 10.88 15.49
CA ILE A 144 -25.89 10.42 14.70
C ILE A 144 -26.81 11.64 14.53
N VAL A 145 -26.68 12.34 13.41
CA VAL A 145 -27.68 13.33 13.01
C VAL A 145 -28.93 12.54 12.66
N ARG A 146 -29.81 12.42 13.64
CA ARG A 146 -31.16 11.89 13.52
C ARG A 146 -31.92 12.80 12.57
N LEU A 147 -31.87 12.52 11.28
CA LEU A 147 -32.80 13.08 10.32
C LEU A 147 -34.18 12.47 10.62
N GLU A 148 -34.95 13.15 11.48
CA GLU A 148 -36.39 12.94 11.54
C GLU A 148 -37.01 13.48 10.25
N VAL A 149 -36.88 12.71 9.17
CA VAL A 149 -37.78 12.80 8.02
C VAL A 149 -38.73 11.64 8.18
N GLY A 150 -39.92 11.96 8.70
CA GLY A 150 -40.94 11.00 9.05
C GLY A 150 -41.30 10.04 7.92
N GLY A 151 -41.67 8.82 8.34
CA GLY A 151 -42.51 7.94 7.54
C GLY A 151 -41.82 6.71 6.94
N GLY A 152 -41.56 5.71 7.78
CA GLY A 152 -41.77 4.30 7.43
C GLY A 152 -40.59 3.52 6.82
N SER A 153 -39.82 2.82 7.66
CA SER A 153 -39.25 1.50 7.32
C SER A 153 -38.56 0.83 8.52
N PRO A 154 -38.39 -0.51 8.49
CA PRO A 154 -38.59 -1.38 9.63
C PRO A 154 -37.28 -2.05 10.04
N PHE A 155 -36.50 -1.41 10.89
CA PHE A 155 -35.46 -2.09 11.64
C PHE A 155 -35.51 -1.56 13.07
N GLN A 156 -36.23 -2.28 13.92
CA GLN A 156 -36.15 -2.12 15.36
C GLN A 156 -34.86 -2.80 15.82
N GLU A 157 -33.84 -2.00 16.09
CA GLU A 157 -32.67 -2.43 16.82
C GLU A 157 -33.04 -2.46 18.30
N PHE A 158 -33.23 -3.66 18.85
CA PHE A 158 -33.41 -3.83 20.29
C PHE A 158 -32.05 -3.77 20.97
N THR A 159 -31.96 -2.99 22.04
CA THR A 159 -30.77 -3.00 22.90
C THR A 159 -30.73 -4.31 23.70
N THR A 160 -29.54 -4.84 23.99
CA THR A 160 -29.37 -6.10 24.73
C THR A 160 -30.07 -6.10 26.10
N GLU A 161 -30.32 -4.93 26.67
CA GLU A 161 -31.05 -4.75 27.93
C GLU A 161 -32.56 -4.98 27.78
N GLU A 162 -33.17 -4.66 26.63
CA GLU A 162 -34.61 -4.86 26.38
C GLU A 162 -34.95 -6.35 26.18
N LEU A 163 -34.04 -7.13 25.59
CA LEU A 163 -34.21 -8.59 25.37
C LEU A 163 -34.20 -9.40 26.68
N LEU A 164 -33.61 -8.88 27.75
CA LEU A 164 -33.56 -9.53 29.06
C LEU A 164 -34.80 -9.24 29.92
N ALA A 165 -35.54 -8.16 29.62
CA ALA A 165 -36.74 -7.78 30.36
C ALA A 165 -38.00 -8.58 29.95
N GLU A 166 -38.02 -9.16 28.74
CA GLU A 166 -39.15 -9.95 28.22
C GLU A 166 -39.15 -11.44 28.61
N GLN A 167 -38.18 -11.90 29.43
CA GLN A 167 -38.13 -13.29 29.92
C GLN A 167 -38.56 -13.47 31.40
N GLN A 168 -39.37 -12.56 31.95
CA GLN A 168 -40.06 -12.77 33.24
C GLN A 168 -41.57 -12.62 33.11
#